data_AF-A0A178VX38-F1
#
_entry.id   AF-A0A178VX38-F1
#
_cell.length_a   1.000
_cell.length_b   1.000
_cell.length_c   1.000
_cell.angle_alpha   90.00
_cell.angle_beta   90.00
_cell.angle_gamma   90.00
#
_symmetry.space_group_name_H-M   'P 1'
#
loop_
_entity.id
_entity.type
_entity.pdbx_description
1 polymer ?
#
loop_
_entity_poly.entity_id
_entity_poly.type
_entity_poly.pdbx_seq_one_letter_code
_entity_poly.pdbx_strand_id
1 'polypeptide(L)'
;MDPKMDSGMVSTFYSIDEAIESGFAPVPISSDSTVNVQSIIDIMDHLLACEATWHMGHSLAQTVFSCIYVLRPERTSSQALLHSYCRVIRATCRAVVSVVSDARTNEEEDLFTMTYGLPFSGEEDAKGLLLLNAVEETICRQLRACKATRRRMLEDAELEPLQSNPHLEESFCKSLLCRIRFRKHFLHALNCMRRPQGRGLELARKHIGYCISELDSVLDSAEFLRLDIVENGVNEIEESTTASGRSPIGFDPTLNKRLSAPTPPRAIKLLSWKKAIDYYVKLLHNLDQICAFSLEPDLEAVLEFVIKFQKSRPDLVARAHLQLH
;
A
#
# COMPACT_ATOMS: atom_id res chain seq x y z
N MET A 1 1.86 14.65 36.25
CA MET A 1 2.37 14.01 35.03
C MET A 1 1.73 14.69 33.85
N ASP A 2 2.51 15.03 32.83
CA ASP A 2 2.03 15.78 31.66
C ASP A 2 1.72 14.78 30.52
N PRO A 3 0.46 14.66 30.07
CA PRO A 3 0.07 13.77 28.97
C PRO A 3 0.82 14.03 27.65
N LYS A 4 1.46 15.21 27.50
CA LYS A 4 2.32 15.54 26.35
C LYS A 4 3.75 15.00 26.48
N MET A 5 4.15 14.58 27.68
CA MET A 5 5.51 14.10 27.98
C MET A 5 5.56 12.58 28.21
N ASP A 6 4.44 11.95 28.57
CA ASP A 6 4.34 10.51 28.84
C ASP A 6 3.64 9.77 27.69
N SER A 7 4.42 9.28 26.71
CA SER A 7 3.91 8.50 25.57
C SER A 7 3.21 7.18 25.96
N GLY A 8 3.41 6.71 27.19
CA GLY A 8 2.83 5.48 27.73
C GLY A 8 1.40 5.60 28.25
N MET A 9 0.82 6.81 28.37
CA MET A 9 -0.51 6.99 28.99
C MET A 9 -1.70 6.93 28.02
N VAL A 10 -1.50 7.13 26.72
CA VAL A 10 -2.60 7.17 25.74
C VAL A 10 -2.41 6.05 24.71
N SER A 11 -2.82 4.84 25.08
CA SER A 11 -2.92 3.69 24.18
C SER A 11 -4.33 3.13 24.28
N THR A 12 -4.96 2.85 23.15
CA THR A 12 -6.30 2.23 23.13
C THR A 12 -6.23 0.81 23.70
N PHE A 13 -5.11 0.12 23.45
CA PHE A 13 -4.84 -1.24 23.87
C PHE A 13 -3.48 -1.34 24.59
N TYR A 14 -3.36 -2.21 25.57
CA TYR A 14 -2.11 -2.50 26.27
C TYR A 14 -1.19 -3.44 25.47
N SER A 15 -1.75 -4.27 24.58
CA SER A 15 -1.00 -5.15 23.69
C SER A 15 -1.73 -5.38 22.36
N ILE A 16 -1.00 -5.89 21.36
CA ILE A 16 -1.61 -6.34 20.09
C ILE A 16 -2.58 -7.49 20.37
N ASP A 17 -2.24 -8.40 21.28
CA ASP A 17 -3.07 -9.57 21.58
C ASP A 17 -4.41 -9.16 22.22
N GLU A 18 -4.44 -8.13 23.07
CA GLU A 18 -5.69 -7.55 23.60
C GLU A 18 -6.56 -6.90 22.51
N ALA A 19 -5.94 -6.16 21.59
CA ALA A 19 -6.66 -5.60 20.44
C ALA A 19 -7.28 -6.72 19.59
N ILE A 20 -6.59 -7.84 19.47
CA ILE A 20 -7.08 -9.01 18.74
C ILE A 20 -8.25 -9.68 19.47
N GLU A 21 -8.12 -9.92 20.77
CA GLU A 21 -9.15 -10.55 21.61
C GLU A 21 -10.43 -9.72 21.71
N SER A 22 -10.31 -8.39 21.67
CA SER A 22 -11.45 -7.46 21.62
C SER A 22 -12.15 -7.39 20.25
N GLY A 23 -11.64 -8.11 19.25
CA GLY A 23 -12.22 -8.13 17.91
C GLY A 23 -11.89 -6.91 17.05
N PHE A 24 -10.86 -6.14 17.40
CA PHE A 24 -10.46 -4.92 16.66
C PHE A 24 -9.92 -5.20 15.24
N ALA A 25 -9.40 -6.42 15.02
CA ALA A 25 -8.95 -6.91 13.73
C ALA A 25 -9.51 -8.34 13.48
N PRO A 26 -10.79 -8.45 13.08
CA PRO A 26 -11.45 -9.74 12.86
C PRO A 26 -10.96 -10.42 11.57
N VAL A 27 -11.00 -11.76 11.56
CA VAL A 27 -10.75 -12.61 10.38
C VAL A 27 -11.74 -13.79 10.41
N PRO A 28 -12.65 -13.96 9.42
CA PRO A 28 -12.92 -13.02 8.31
C PRO A 28 -13.37 -11.65 8.83
N ILE A 29 -13.28 -10.60 8.00
CA ILE A 29 -13.57 -9.23 8.45
C ILE A 29 -15.06 -9.06 8.73
N SER A 30 -15.90 -9.72 7.93
CA SER A 30 -17.35 -9.77 8.12
C SER A 30 -17.88 -11.14 7.69
N SER A 31 -19.00 -11.55 8.29
CA SER A 31 -19.78 -12.71 7.82
C SER A 31 -20.58 -12.40 6.55
N ASP A 32 -20.88 -11.12 6.31
CA ASP A 32 -21.47 -10.66 5.05
C ASP A 32 -20.36 -10.54 4.00
N SER A 33 -20.47 -11.30 2.92
CA SER A 33 -19.47 -11.39 1.85
C SER A 33 -19.24 -10.05 1.14
N THR A 34 -20.30 -9.24 0.95
CA THR A 34 -20.24 -7.92 0.33
C THR A 34 -19.51 -6.93 1.23
N VAL A 35 -19.87 -6.91 2.51
CA VAL A 35 -19.18 -6.06 3.51
C VAL A 35 -17.74 -6.51 3.67
N ASN A 36 -17.47 -7.82 3.63
CA ASN A 36 -16.13 -8.38 3.74
C ASN A 36 -15.23 -7.91 2.57
N VAL A 37 -15.68 -8.05 1.32
CA VAL A 37 -14.88 -7.60 0.16
C VAL A 37 -14.69 -6.08 0.14
N GLN A 38 -15.72 -5.31 0.49
CA GLN A 38 -15.63 -3.85 0.60
C GLN A 38 -14.62 -3.44 1.69
N SER A 39 -14.66 -4.09 2.85
CA SER A 39 -13.74 -3.79 3.95
C SER A 39 -12.29 -4.15 3.60
N ILE A 40 -12.06 -5.21 2.82
CA ILE A 40 -10.72 -5.54 2.29
C ILE A 40 -10.22 -4.40 1.38
N ILE A 41 -11.07 -3.87 0.50
CA ILE A 41 -10.74 -2.73 -0.36
C ILE A 41 -10.38 -1.50 0.49
N ASP A 42 -11.17 -1.21 1.54
CA ASP A 42 -10.94 -0.10 2.44
C ASP A 42 -9.61 -0.25 3.21
N ILE A 43 -9.25 -1.46 3.63
CA ILE A 43 -7.95 -1.78 4.23
C ILE A 43 -6.80 -1.53 3.23
N MET A 44 -6.95 -1.95 1.97
CA MET A 44 -5.93 -1.72 0.93
C MET A 44 -5.72 -0.22 0.65
N ASP A 45 -6.81 0.54 0.57
CA ASP A 45 -6.76 2.00 0.33
C ASP A 45 -6.12 2.73 1.51
N HIS A 46 -6.49 2.37 2.74
CA HIS A 46 -5.87 2.99 3.92
C HIS A 46 -4.38 2.61 4.04
N LEU A 47 -3.99 1.37 3.68
CA LEU A 47 -2.57 1.00 3.64
C LEU A 47 -1.78 1.82 2.62
N LEU A 48 -2.38 2.14 1.46
CA LEU A 48 -1.78 3.05 0.48
C LEU A 48 -1.55 4.45 1.09
N ALA A 49 -2.54 4.97 1.80
CA ALA A 49 -2.43 6.25 2.50
C ALA A 49 -1.37 6.22 3.62
N CYS A 50 -1.30 5.15 4.39
CA CYS A 50 -0.29 4.95 5.42
C CYS A 50 1.14 4.90 4.83
N GLU A 51 1.34 4.15 3.76
CA GLU A 51 2.65 4.02 3.11
C GLU A 51 3.09 5.34 2.47
N ALA A 52 2.18 6.06 1.78
CA ALA A 52 2.46 7.41 1.29
C ALA A 52 2.80 8.40 2.42
N THR A 53 2.09 8.33 3.54
CA THR A 53 2.34 9.18 4.71
C THR A 53 3.71 8.87 5.32
N TRP A 54 4.07 7.59 5.44
CA TRP A 54 5.41 7.18 5.87
C TRP A 54 6.50 7.75 4.96
N HIS A 55 6.32 7.67 3.63
CA HIS A 55 7.26 8.23 2.66
C HIS A 55 7.48 9.74 2.79
N MET A 56 6.53 10.46 3.40
CA MET A 56 6.65 11.90 3.71
C MET A 56 7.39 12.19 5.03
N GLY A 57 8.01 11.19 5.66
CA GLY A 57 8.84 11.35 6.86
C GLY A 57 8.13 11.07 8.19
N HIS A 58 6.94 10.46 8.15
CA HIS A 58 6.27 9.98 9.37
C HIS A 58 6.80 8.61 9.81
N SER A 59 6.48 8.17 11.04
CA SER A 59 6.96 6.88 11.57
C SER A 59 6.31 5.69 10.86
N LEU A 60 7.12 4.73 10.39
CA LEU A 60 6.65 3.47 9.84
C LEU A 60 5.79 2.66 10.83
N ALA A 61 6.21 2.67 12.10
CA ALA A 61 5.56 1.96 13.20
C ALA A 61 4.13 2.48 13.48
N GLN A 62 3.92 3.78 13.29
CA GLN A 62 2.63 4.45 13.57
C GLN A 62 1.76 4.64 12.33
N THR A 63 2.29 4.36 11.13
CA THR A 63 1.57 4.45 9.84
C THR A 63 1.27 3.05 9.32
N VAL A 64 2.12 2.44 8.49
CA VAL A 64 1.86 1.12 7.87
C VAL A 64 1.67 0.04 8.93
N PHE A 65 2.53 0.01 9.94
CA PHE A 65 2.45 -0.98 11.03
C PHE A 65 1.46 -0.61 12.13
N SER A 66 0.65 0.43 11.95
CA SER A 66 -0.60 0.57 12.74
C SER A 66 -1.61 -0.54 12.39
N CYS A 67 -1.45 -1.17 11.22
CA CYS A 67 -2.30 -2.27 10.75
C CYS A 67 -1.96 -3.59 11.43
N ILE A 68 -2.89 -4.15 12.19
CA ILE A 68 -2.71 -5.46 12.84
C ILE A 68 -2.53 -6.58 11.82
N TYR A 69 -3.19 -6.51 10.65
CA TYR A 69 -3.04 -7.50 9.59
C TYR A 69 -1.63 -7.52 8.97
N VAL A 70 -0.93 -6.37 8.98
CA VAL A 70 0.48 -6.26 8.57
C VAL A 70 1.43 -6.68 9.69
N LEU A 71 1.11 -6.36 10.95
CA LEU A 71 1.88 -6.77 12.13
C LEU A 71 1.89 -8.29 12.35
N ARG A 72 0.74 -8.94 12.15
CA ARG A 72 0.51 -10.39 12.40
C ARG A 72 -0.05 -11.06 11.14
N PRO A 73 0.73 -11.19 10.05
CA PRO A 73 0.25 -11.71 8.78
C PRO A 73 -0.23 -13.17 8.88
N GLU A 74 0.24 -13.96 9.86
CA GLU A 74 -0.17 -15.36 10.07
C GLU A 74 -1.69 -15.47 10.31
N ARG A 75 -2.31 -14.44 10.90
CA ARG A 75 -3.75 -14.39 11.18
C ARG A 75 -4.61 -14.35 9.94
N THR A 76 -4.10 -13.82 8.84
CA THR A 76 -4.84 -13.69 7.59
C THR A 76 -4.67 -14.91 6.68
N SER A 77 -3.96 -15.96 7.12
CA SER A 77 -3.65 -17.15 6.32
C SER A 77 -4.88 -17.85 5.71
N SER A 78 -6.04 -17.80 6.37
CA SER A 78 -7.32 -18.31 5.84
C SER A 78 -7.96 -17.42 4.77
N GLN A 79 -7.52 -16.16 4.64
CA GLN A 79 -8.01 -15.16 3.69
C GLN A 79 -6.90 -14.79 2.70
N ALA A 80 -6.71 -15.61 1.66
CA ALA A 80 -5.58 -15.51 0.72
C ALA A 80 -5.35 -14.12 0.11
N LEU A 81 -6.43 -13.39 -0.20
CA LEU A 81 -6.38 -12.04 -0.74
C LEU A 81 -5.72 -11.04 0.22
N LEU A 82 -6.24 -10.92 1.44
CA LEU A 82 -5.67 -10.02 2.44
C LEU A 82 -4.27 -10.47 2.85
N HIS A 83 -4.07 -11.78 2.99
CA HIS A 83 -2.79 -12.36 3.36
C HIS A 83 -1.66 -12.01 2.39
N SER A 84 -1.89 -12.27 1.10
CA SER A 84 -0.91 -11.97 0.06
C SER A 84 -0.65 -10.47 -0.04
N TYR A 85 -1.69 -9.65 0.04
CA TYR A 85 -1.55 -8.19 -0.01
C TYR A 85 -0.69 -7.66 1.16
N CYS A 86 -0.97 -8.07 2.41
CA CYS A 86 -0.18 -7.67 3.58
C CYS A 86 1.29 -8.10 3.48
N ARG A 87 1.56 -9.32 2.97
CA ARG A 87 2.95 -9.77 2.73
C ARG A 87 3.67 -8.94 1.67
N VAL A 88 2.98 -8.58 0.59
CA VAL A 88 3.58 -7.72 -0.45
C VAL A 88 3.79 -6.29 0.06
N ILE A 89 2.91 -5.74 0.90
CA ILE A 89 3.13 -4.46 1.60
C ILE A 89 4.43 -4.50 2.42
N ARG A 90 4.64 -5.56 3.21
CA ARG A 90 5.88 -5.74 4.00
C ARG A 90 7.11 -5.82 3.11
N ALA A 91 7.01 -6.53 1.98
CA ALA A 91 8.09 -6.61 1.00
C ALA A 91 8.39 -5.24 0.35
N THR A 92 7.38 -4.45 0.00
CA THR A 92 7.55 -3.08 -0.50
C THR A 92 8.21 -2.18 0.54
N CYS A 93 7.72 -2.18 1.78
CA CYS A 93 8.33 -1.41 2.88
C CYS A 93 9.81 -1.79 3.07
N ARG A 94 10.14 -3.08 3.04
CA ARG A 94 11.53 -3.55 3.11
C ARG A 94 12.37 -3.05 1.93
N ALA A 95 11.85 -3.11 0.71
CA ALA A 95 12.56 -2.65 -0.48
C ALA A 95 12.87 -1.15 -0.38
N VAL A 96 11.90 -0.34 0.07
CA VAL A 96 12.07 1.10 0.28
C VAL A 96 13.04 1.41 1.42
N VAL A 97 12.91 0.76 2.58
CA VAL A 97 13.87 0.89 3.70
C VAL A 97 15.28 0.56 3.21
N SER A 98 15.46 -0.55 2.50
CA SER A 98 16.77 -0.96 1.98
C SER A 98 17.35 0.09 1.04
N VAL A 99 16.58 0.63 0.11
CA VAL A 99 17.06 1.68 -0.82
C VAL A 99 17.47 2.94 -0.06
N VAL A 100 16.66 3.40 0.89
CA VAL A 100 16.97 4.61 1.67
C VAL A 100 18.19 4.39 2.58
N SER A 101 18.31 3.23 3.22
CA SER A 101 19.49 2.87 4.00
C SER A 101 20.77 2.78 3.14
N ASP A 102 20.67 2.21 1.93
CA ASP A 102 21.81 2.07 1.02
C ASP A 102 22.31 3.43 0.49
N ALA A 103 21.41 4.42 0.35
CA ALA A 103 21.69 5.75 -0.19
C ALA A 103 22.47 6.67 0.77
N ARG A 104 22.82 6.22 1.99
CA ARG A 104 23.65 6.92 3.00
C ARG A 104 23.25 8.37 3.25
N THR A 105 21.98 8.56 3.45
CA THR A 105 21.37 9.87 3.53
C THR A 105 21.36 10.35 5.02
N ASN A 106 21.31 11.67 5.25
CA ASN A 106 21.49 12.41 6.52
C ASN A 106 20.67 11.93 7.75
N GLU A 107 20.89 12.54 8.93
CA GLU A 107 20.20 12.26 10.21
C GLU A 107 18.64 12.29 10.14
N GLU A 108 18.04 12.93 9.13
CA GLU A 108 16.57 12.89 8.91
C GLU A 108 16.06 11.52 8.42
N GLU A 109 16.92 10.67 7.83
CA GLU A 109 16.58 9.30 7.42
C GLU A 109 16.64 8.26 8.53
N ASP A 110 17.15 8.61 9.72
CA ASP A 110 17.17 7.69 10.86
C ASP A 110 15.73 7.33 11.27
N LEU A 111 14.84 8.31 11.42
CA LEU A 111 13.42 8.05 11.74
C LEU A 111 12.70 7.22 10.66
N PHE A 112 13.13 7.35 9.41
CA PHE A 112 12.53 6.66 8.27
C PHE A 112 12.91 5.17 8.22
N THR A 113 14.18 4.87 8.49
CA THR A 113 14.76 3.53 8.42
C THR A 113 14.68 2.77 9.75
N MET A 114 14.37 3.45 10.84
CA MET A 114 14.17 2.85 12.16
C MET A 114 12.96 1.91 12.18
N THR A 115 13.27 0.63 12.02
CA THR A 115 12.28 -0.45 12.06
C THR A 115 12.00 -0.94 13.48
N TYR A 116 12.76 -0.55 14.51
CA TYR A 116 12.52 -0.85 15.94
C TYR A 116 12.00 -2.27 16.26
N GLY A 117 12.56 -3.31 15.62
CA GLY A 117 12.13 -4.69 15.85
C GLY A 117 10.77 -5.06 15.24
N LEU A 118 10.24 -4.23 14.34
CA LEU A 118 9.06 -4.55 13.54
C LEU A 118 9.27 -5.88 12.81
N PRO A 119 8.24 -6.73 12.73
CA PRO A 119 8.39 -8.05 12.15
C PRO A 119 8.57 -7.90 10.65
N PHE A 120 9.79 -8.01 10.14
CA PHE A 120 10.09 -8.24 8.74
C PHE A 120 10.56 -9.68 8.60
N SER A 121 9.75 -10.56 8.00
CA SER A 121 10.16 -11.95 7.80
C SER A 121 10.69 -12.11 6.37
N GLY A 122 12.01 -12.13 6.24
CA GLY A 122 12.77 -12.13 4.98
C GLY A 122 12.17 -13.02 3.89
N GLU A 123 12.16 -14.33 4.16
CA GLU A 123 11.79 -15.39 3.22
C GLU A 123 10.28 -15.55 3.05
N GLU A 124 9.54 -15.32 4.13
CA GLU A 124 8.10 -15.47 4.15
C GLU A 124 7.38 -14.37 3.38
N ASP A 125 7.85 -13.13 3.48
CA ASP A 125 7.29 -12.01 2.73
C ASP A 125 7.57 -12.16 1.22
N ALA A 126 8.68 -12.82 0.84
CA ALA A 126 9.03 -13.09 -0.55
C ALA A 126 8.03 -14.05 -1.25
N LYS A 127 7.43 -14.98 -0.50
CA LYS A 127 6.35 -15.85 -1.01
C LYS A 127 5.03 -15.10 -1.24
N GLY A 128 4.88 -13.92 -0.64
CA GLY A 128 3.67 -13.09 -0.77
C GLY A 128 3.33 -12.73 -2.22
N LEU A 129 4.35 -12.45 -3.04
CA LEU A 129 4.15 -12.10 -4.45
C LEU A 129 3.61 -13.27 -5.28
N LEU A 130 4.09 -14.49 -5.02
CA LEU A 130 3.58 -15.70 -5.69
C LEU A 130 2.10 -15.93 -5.35
N LEU A 131 1.74 -15.80 -4.08
CA LEU A 131 0.35 -15.92 -3.65
C LEU A 131 -0.53 -14.80 -4.24
N LEU A 132 -0.01 -13.56 -4.29
CA LEU A 132 -0.74 -12.43 -4.87
C LEU A 132 -1.04 -12.65 -6.35
N ASN A 133 -0.11 -13.23 -7.12
CA ASN A 133 -0.34 -13.61 -8.51
C ASN A 133 -1.44 -14.66 -8.65
N ALA A 134 -1.46 -15.69 -7.80
CA ALA A 134 -2.51 -16.72 -7.82
C ALA A 134 -3.90 -16.14 -7.49
N VAL A 135 -3.96 -15.19 -6.55
CA VAL A 135 -5.17 -14.44 -6.21
C VAL A 135 -5.62 -13.58 -7.39
N GLU A 136 -4.70 -12.84 -8.03
CA GLU A 136 -5.00 -12.04 -9.22
C GLU A 136 -5.57 -12.91 -10.35
N GLU A 137 -4.96 -14.06 -10.64
CA GLU A 137 -5.45 -14.98 -11.67
C GLU A 137 -6.86 -15.49 -11.37
N THR A 138 -7.13 -15.82 -10.09
CA THR A 138 -8.45 -16.25 -9.64
C THR A 138 -9.50 -15.16 -9.85
N ILE A 139 -9.22 -13.92 -9.42
CA ILE A 139 -10.14 -12.79 -9.63
C ILE A 139 -10.27 -12.46 -11.13
N CYS A 140 -9.21 -12.63 -11.92
CA CYS A 140 -9.27 -12.46 -13.38
C CYS A 140 -10.15 -13.52 -14.06
N ARG A 141 -10.14 -14.77 -13.58
CA ARG A 141 -11.07 -15.81 -14.07
C ARG A 141 -12.51 -15.45 -13.70
N GLN A 142 -12.74 -15.00 -12.46
CA GLN A 142 -14.06 -14.55 -12.01
C GLN A 142 -14.60 -13.38 -12.84
N LEU A 143 -13.79 -12.34 -13.09
CA LEU A 143 -14.18 -11.22 -13.94
C LEU A 143 -14.54 -11.65 -15.38
N ARG A 144 -13.81 -12.63 -15.92
CA ARG A 144 -14.10 -13.21 -17.25
C ARG A 144 -15.41 -13.98 -17.24
N ALA A 145 -15.68 -14.75 -16.18
CA ALA A 145 -16.94 -15.45 -15.99
C ALA A 145 -18.12 -14.48 -15.94
N CYS A 146 -18.05 -13.38 -15.16
CA CYS A 146 -19.12 -12.36 -15.11
C CYS A 146 -19.47 -11.78 -16.49
N LYS A 147 -18.45 -11.54 -17.34
CA LYS A 147 -18.64 -11.04 -18.70
C LYS A 147 -19.24 -12.09 -19.63
N ALA A 148 -18.92 -13.37 -19.43
CA ALA A 148 -19.44 -14.49 -20.20
C ALA A 148 -20.89 -14.84 -19.82
N THR A 149 -21.29 -14.68 -18.55
CA THR A 149 -22.66 -14.93 -18.08
C THR A 149 -23.69 -13.97 -18.69
N ARG A 150 -23.28 -12.78 -19.15
CA ARG A 150 -24.13 -11.93 -20.03
C ARG A 150 -24.33 -12.52 -21.44
N ARG A 151 -23.61 -13.59 -21.83
CA ARG A 151 -23.60 -14.20 -23.17
C ARG A 151 -24.01 -15.68 -23.24
N ARG A 152 -23.99 -16.47 -22.16
CA ARG A 152 -24.61 -17.81 -22.04
C ARG A 152 -24.51 -18.30 -20.58
N MET A 153 -25.59 -18.88 -20.07
CA MET A 153 -25.69 -19.41 -18.70
C MET A 153 -25.05 -20.80 -18.59
N LEU A 154 -24.33 -21.00 -17.47
CA LEU A 154 -23.81 -22.25 -16.86
C LEU A 154 -22.72 -23.03 -17.61
N GLU A 155 -21.58 -23.25 -16.94
CA GLU A 155 -20.96 -24.58 -16.73
C GLU A 155 -19.65 -24.59 -15.89
N ASP A 156 -19.11 -23.45 -15.43
CA ASP A 156 -17.96 -23.47 -14.48
C ASP A 156 -18.42 -23.42 -13.02
N ALA A 157 -18.73 -24.58 -12.45
CA ALA A 157 -19.16 -24.77 -11.07
C ALA A 157 -18.02 -24.69 -10.01
N GLU A 158 -16.84 -24.18 -10.36
CA GLU A 158 -15.65 -24.20 -9.47
C GLU A 158 -15.27 -22.83 -8.88
N LEU A 159 -15.87 -21.71 -9.33
CA LEU A 159 -15.49 -20.38 -8.84
C LEU A 159 -16.49 -19.86 -7.80
N GLU A 160 -16.03 -19.72 -6.57
CA GLU A 160 -16.80 -19.05 -5.52
C GLU A 160 -16.86 -17.53 -5.80
N PRO A 161 -18.05 -16.91 -5.79
CA PRO A 161 -18.19 -15.48 -6.00
C PRO A 161 -17.55 -14.69 -4.85
N LEU A 162 -17.06 -13.49 -5.16
CA LEU A 162 -16.49 -12.59 -4.16
C LEU A 162 -17.54 -12.10 -3.17
N GLN A 163 -18.78 -11.98 -3.61
CA GLN A 163 -19.90 -11.49 -2.81
C GLN A 163 -21.25 -12.02 -3.30
N SER A 164 -22.31 -11.75 -2.53
CA SER A 164 -23.63 -12.38 -2.70
C SER A 164 -24.53 -11.76 -3.78
N ASN A 165 -24.31 -10.51 -4.19
CA ASN A 165 -25.10 -9.78 -5.19
C ASN A 165 -24.45 -9.79 -6.59
N PRO A 166 -24.92 -10.62 -7.55
CA PRO A 166 -24.26 -10.77 -8.85
C PRO A 166 -24.09 -9.47 -9.66
N HIS A 167 -24.89 -8.43 -9.40
CA HIS A 167 -24.79 -7.15 -10.09
C HIS A 167 -23.55 -6.34 -9.70
N LEU A 168 -23.00 -6.57 -8.50
CA LEU A 168 -21.83 -5.85 -7.99
C LEU A 168 -20.51 -6.57 -8.30
N GLU A 169 -20.59 -7.86 -8.65
CA GLU A 169 -19.43 -8.76 -8.80
C GLU A 169 -18.39 -8.21 -9.79
N GLU A 170 -18.83 -7.74 -10.96
CA GLU A 170 -17.94 -7.18 -11.98
C GLU A 170 -17.15 -5.97 -11.43
N SER A 171 -17.82 -5.09 -10.69
CA SER A 171 -17.24 -3.88 -10.14
C SER A 171 -16.29 -4.18 -8.98
N PHE A 172 -16.61 -5.14 -8.11
CA PHE A 172 -15.70 -5.61 -7.06
C PHE A 172 -14.46 -6.29 -7.64
N CYS A 173 -14.61 -7.16 -8.65
CA CYS A 173 -13.47 -7.77 -9.34
C CYS A 173 -12.54 -6.69 -9.91
N LYS A 174 -13.07 -5.69 -10.62
CA LYS A 174 -12.28 -4.58 -11.17
C LYS A 174 -11.56 -3.79 -10.08
N SER A 175 -12.29 -3.44 -9.01
CA SER A 175 -11.77 -2.65 -7.89
C SER A 175 -10.64 -3.36 -7.14
N LEU A 176 -10.73 -4.69 -6.98
CA LEU A 176 -9.65 -5.48 -6.40
C LEU A 176 -8.46 -5.62 -7.35
N LEU A 177 -8.71 -5.92 -8.63
CA LEU A 177 -7.64 -6.16 -9.59
C LEU A 177 -6.73 -4.95 -9.75
N CYS A 178 -7.26 -3.74 -9.82
CA CYS A 178 -6.42 -2.55 -9.97
C CYS A 178 -5.48 -2.34 -8.77
N ARG A 179 -5.99 -2.55 -7.54
CA ARG A 179 -5.20 -2.45 -6.30
C ARG A 179 -4.13 -3.55 -6.20
N ILE A 180 -4.48 -4.78 -6.55
CA ILE A 180 -3.57 -5.93 -6.56
C ILE A 180 -2.46 -5.73 -7.59
N ARG A 181 -2.82 -5.33 -8.82
CA ARG A 181 -1.87 -5.12 -9.91
C ARG A 181 -0.96 -3.94 -9.67
N PHE A 182 -1.48 -2.82 -9.16
CA PHE A 182 -0.66 -1.71 -8.71
C PHE A 182 0.40 -2.21 -7.72
N ARG A 183 -0.03 -2.89 -6.65
CA ARG A 183 0.86 -3.37 -5.59
C ARG A 183 1.93 -4.33 -6.12
N LYS A 184 1.53 -5.27 -6.98
CA LYS A 184 2.42 -6.21 -7.68
C LYS A 184 3.46 -5.47 -8.53
N HIS A 185 3.00 -4.58 -9.42
CA HIS A 185 3.87 -3.85 -10.33
C HIS A 185 4.80 -2.88 -9.60
N PHE A 186 4.35 -2.27 -8.50
CA PHE A 186 5.17 -1.39 -7.70
C PHE A 186 6.34 -2.15 -7.07
N LEU A 187 6.10 -3.32 -6.48
CA LEU A 187 7.17 -4.17 -5.96
C LEU A 187 8.14 -4.61 -7.08
N HIS A 188 7.63 -4.96 -8.27
CA HIS A 188 8.50 -5.29 -9.41
C HIS A 188 9.35 -4.11 -9.85
N ALA A 189 8.80 -2.89 -9.94
CA ALA A 189 9.54 -1.69 -10.29
C ALA A 189 10.72 -1.48 -9.33
N LEU A 190 10.47 -1.51 -8.00
CA LEU A 190 11.52 -1.37 -6.99
C LEU A 190 12.62 -2.44 -7.12
N ASN A 191 12.23 -3.70 -7.32
CA ASN A 191 13.19 -4.81 -7.49
C ASN A 191 14.01 -4.70 -8.78
N CYS A 192 13.40 -4.25 -9.88
CA CYS A 192 14.07 -4.01 -11.16
C CYS A 192 15.08 -2.86 -11.05
N MET A 193 14.72 -1.77 -10.38
CA MET A 193 15.64 -0.64 -10.15
C MET A 193 16.87 -1.07 -9.35
N ARG A 194 16.75 -1.96 -8.36
CA ARG A 194 17.91 -2.49 -7.61
C ARG A 194 18.93 -3.27 -8.47
N ARG A 195 18.59 -3.62 -9.71
CA ARG A 195 19.47 -4.32 -10.65
C ARG A 195 19.67 -3.45 -11.90
N PRO A 196 20.40 -2.32 -11.79
CA PRO A 196 20.52 -1.37 -12.91
C PRO A 196 21.30 -1.95 -14.10
N GLN A 197 22.11 -2.98 -13.88
CA GLN A 197 22.84 -3.67 -14.94
C GLN A 197 21.89 -4.43 -15.88
N GLY A 198 22.16 -4.38 -17.20
CA GLY A 198 21.33 -5.05 -18.21
C GLY A 198 20.04 -4.27 -18.51
N ARG A 199 18.90 -4.97 -18.59
CA ARG A 199 17.58 -4.38 -18.91
C ARG A 199 16.74 -4.02 -17.68
N GLY A 200 17.36 -3.92 -16.49
CA GLY A 200 16.63 -3.68 -15.24
C GLY A 200 15.86 -2.37 -15.25
N LEU A 201 16.49 -1.27 -15.67
CA LEU A 201 15.84 0.04 -15.76
C LEU A 201 14.72 0.04 -16.81
N GLU A 202 14.92 -0.56 -17.98
CA GLU A 202 13.86 -0.70 -19.02
C GLU A 202 12.63 -1.44 -18.49
N LEU A 203 12.84 -2.54 -17.75
CA LEU A 203 11.76 -3.30 -17.12
C LEU A 203 11.08 -2.51 -15.99
N ALA A 204 11.85 -1.74 -15.21
CA ALA A 204 11.30 -0.86 -14.20
C ALA A 204 10.34 0.16 -14.82
N ARG A 205 10.72 0.81 -15.92
CA ARG A 205 9.86 1.75 -16.66
C ARG A 205 8.56 1.11 -17.13
N LYS A 206 8.63 -0.12 -17.65
CA LYS A 206 7.44 -0.89 -18.05
C LYS A 206 6.50 -1.10 -16.86
N HIS A 207 7.04 -1.51 -15.71
CA HIS A 207 6.24 -1.70 -14.49
C HIS A 207 5.69 -0.38 -13.92
N ILE A 208 6.45 0.71 -14.01
CA ILE A 208 5.99 2.06 -13.63
C ILE A 208 4.78 2.47 -14.48
N GLY A 209 4.85 2.27 -15.81
CA GLY A 209 3.71 2.55 -16.70
C GLY A 209 2.45 1.75 -16.33
N TYR A 210 2.60 0.47 -15.97
CA TYR A 210 1.47 -0.31 -15.45
C TYR A 210 0.95 0.25 -14.13
N CYS A 211 1.82 0.66 -13.20
CA CYS A 211 1.36 1.25 -11.93
C CYS A 211 0.50 2.49 -12.15
N ILE A 212 0.88 3.39 -13.05
CA ILE A 212 0.13 4.61 -13.36
C ILE A 212 -1.26 4.24 -13.90
N SER A 213 -1.32 3.34 -14.89
CA SER A 213 -2.58 2.85 -15.46
C SER A 213 -3.51 2.20 -14.41
N GLU A 214 -2.95 1.44 -13.47
CA GLU A 214 -3.74 0.81 -12.41
C GLU A 214 -4.19 1.85 -11.36
N LEU A 215 -3.42 2.91 -11.09
CA LEU A 215 -3.85 4.02 -10.21
C LEU A 215 -5.01 4.82 -10.81
N ASP A 216 -5.01 5.04 -12.13
CA ASP A 216 -6.17 5.64 -12.82
C ASP A 216 -7.42 4.76 -12.63
N SER A 217 -7.26 3.44 -12.79
CA SER A 217 -8.35 2.48 -12.54
C SER A 217 -8.79 2.41 -11.07
N VAL A 218 -7.88 2.67 -10.12
CA VAL A 218 -8.23 2.83 -8.70
C VAL A 218 -9.06 4.09 -8.49
N LEU A 219 -8.71 5.21 -9.12
CA LEU A 219 -9.49 6.45 -9.06
C LEU A 219 -10.91 6.26 -9.60
N ASP A 220 -11.04 5.65 -10.78
CA ASP A 220 -12.33 5.38 -11.43
C ASP A 220 -13.22 4.47 -10.57
N SER A 221 -12.62 3.55 -9.80
CA SER A 221 -13.40 2.64 -8.93
C SER A 221 -14.14 3.35 -7.79
N ALA A 222 -13.77 4.60 -7.44
CA ALA A 222 -14.41 5.31 -6.34
C ALA A 222 -15.88 5.66 -6.58
N GLU A 223 -16.29 5.86 -7.84
CA GLU A 223 -17.71 6.11 -8.16
C GLU A 223 -18.58 4.96 -7.67
N PHE A 224 -18.16 3.73 -7.97
CA PHE A 224 -18.82 2.51 -7.52
C PHE A 224 -18.78 2.34 -5.99
N LEU A 225 -17.60 2.54 -5.38
CA LEU A 225 -17.41 2.27 -3.94
C LEU A 225 -18.13 3.28 -3.03
N ARG A 226 -18.59 4.42 -3.57
CA ARG A 226 -19.29 5.48 -2.83
C ARG A 226 -20.81 5.42 -2.92
N LEU A 227 -21.38 4.48 -3.70
CA LEU A 227 -22.82 4.44 -3.96
C LEU A 227 -23.69 4.45 -2.69
N ASP A 228 -23.24 3.77 -1.62
CA ASP A 228 -23.95 3.72 -0.34
C ASP A 228 -23.82 5.00 0.53
N ILE A 229 -22.82 5.86 0.28
CA ILE A 229 -22.58 7.06 1.10
C ILE A 229 -23.42 8.25 0.62
N VAL A 230 -23.73 8.30 -0.67
CA VAL A 230 -24.52 9.39 -1.27
C VAL A 230 -25.93 9.48 -0.65
N GLU A 231 -26.48 8.37 -0.15
CA GLU A 231 -27.77 8.36 0.55
C GLU A 231 -27.73 9.01 1.95
N ASN A 232 -26.56 9.12 2.58
CA ASN A 232 -26.43 9.56 3.98
C ASN A 232 -25.81 10.97 4.18
N GLY A 233 -25.51 11.71 3.11
CA GLY A 233 -25.27 13.16 3.17
C GLY A 233 -24.03 13.65 3.93
N VAL A 234 -22.99 12.83 4.10
CA VAL A 234 -21.78 13.21 4.86
C VAL A 234 -20.74 13.89 3.95
N ASN A 235 -20.44 15.16 4.22
CA ASN A 235 -19.50 16.01 3.46
C ASN A 235 -18.01 15.84 3.82
N GLU A 236 -17.62 14.80 4.57
CA GLU A 236 -16.23 14.59 5.03
C GLU A 236 -15.39 13.66 4.12
N ILE A 237 -15.82 13.43 2.88
CA ILE A 237 -15.17 12.48 1.94
C ILE A 237 -13.76 12.95 1.55
N GLU A 238 -13.48 14.25 1.52
CA GLU A 238 -12.19 14.79 1.08
C GLU A 238 -11.02 14.43 2.01
N GLU A 239 -11.27 14.23 3.31
CA GLU A 239 -10.23 13.84 4.27
C GLU A 239 -10.13 12.31 4.46
N SER A 240 -11.06 11.53 3.89
CA SER A 240 -11.05 10.07 4.01
C SER A 240 -9.78 9.45 3.45
N THR A 241 -9.28 8.43 4.13
CA THR A 241 -8.16 7.57 3.71
C THR A 241 -8.58 6.42 2.80
N THR A 242 -9.88 6.24 2.54
CA THR A 242 -10.44 5.17 1.71
C THR A 242 -11.25 5.73 0.55
N ALA A 243 -11.31 5.00 -0.58
CA ALA A 243 -12.12 5.41 -1.73
C ALA A 243 -13.60 5.48 -1.38
N SER A 244 -14.08 4.52 -0.59
CA SER A 244 -15.48 4.43 -0.17
C SER A 244 -15.90 5.57 0.75
N GLY A 245 -14.98 6.14 1.54
CA GLY A 245 -15.30 7.08 2.62
C GLY A 245 -15.51 6.41 3.99
N ARG A 246 -15.45 5.07 4.05
CA ARG A 246 -15.62 4.30 5.30
C ARG A 246 -14.31 4.25 6.09
N SER A 247 -14.43 4.21 7.41
CA SER A 247 -13.28 3.97 8.29
C SER A 247 -12.79 2.53 8.12
N PRO A 248 -11.47 2.31 7.95
CA PRO A 248 -10.91 0.97 7.81
C PRO A 248 -10.85 0.25 9.16
N ILE A 249 -10.78 -1.09 9.11
CA ILE A 249 -10.78 -1.95 10.29
C ILE A 249 -9.34 -2.42 10.59
N GLY A 250 -8.99 -2.55 11.87
CA GLY A 250 -7.72 -3.15 12.31
C GLY A 250 -6.51 -2.23 12.30
N PHE A 251 -6.71 -0.90 12.37
CA PHE A 251 -5.64 0.10 12.41
C PHE A 251 -5.65 0.88 13.72
N ASP A 252 -4.53 0.89 14.43
CA ASP A 252 -4.34 1.75 15.59
C ASP A 252 -2.89 2.29 15.63
N PRO A 253 -2.68 3.62 15.45
CA PRO A 253 -1.36 4.24 15.41
C PRO A 253 -0.65 4.25 16.78
N THR A 254 -1.34 3.85 17.84
CA THR A 254 -0.84 3.80 19.22
C THR A 254 -0.22 2.45 19.58
N LEU A 255 -0.48 1.38 18.82
CA LEU A 255 -0.03 0.00 19.12
C LEU A 255 1.50 -0.12 19.31
N ASN A 256 2.26 0.60 18.48
CA ASN A 256 3.73 0.54 18.50
C ASN A 256 4.37 1.72 19.25
N LYS A 257 3.61 2.50 20.04
CA LYS A 257 4.17 3.64 20.79
C LYS A 257 5.31 3.24 21.73
N ARG A 258 5.27 2.01 22.27
CA ARG A 258 6.34 1.47 23.13
C ARG A 258 7.63 1.13 22.37
N LEU A 259 7.56 0.93 21.06
CA LEU A 259 8.73 0.71 20.19
C LEU A 259 9.35 2.05 19.73
N SER A 260 8.64 3.16 19.92
CA SER A 260 9.14 4.48 19.53
C SER A 260 10.15 4.98 20.56
N ALA A 261 11.25 5.60 20.08
CA ALA A 261 12.19 6.32 20.95
C ALA A 261 11.44 7.35 21.83
N PRO A 262 11.99 7.76 23.00
CA PRO A 262 11.42 8.79 23.86
C PRO A 262 11.48 10.17 23.17
N THR A 263 10.62 10.32 22.18
CA THR A 263 10.35 11.54 21.43
C THR A 263 8.93 11.97 21.78
N PRO A 264 8.66 13.28 21.85
CA PRO A 264 7.33 13.77 22.16
C PRO A 264 6.29 13.16 21.20
N PRO A 265 5.12 12.71 21.69
CA PRO A 265 4.09 12.13 20.85
C PRO A 265 3.65 13.13 19.78
N ARG A 266 4.07 12.91 18.52
CA ARG A 266 3.56 13.66 17.37
C ARG A 266 2.26 13.01 16.91
N ALA A 267 1.18 13.80 16.85
CA ALA A 267 -0.04 13.38 16.19
C ALA A 267 0.25 13.23 14.68
N ILE A 268 0.06 12.03 14.14
CA ILE A 268 0.23 11.77 12.71
C ILE A 268 -1.09 12.09 12.02
N LYS A 269 -1.07 13.05 11.10
CA LYS A 269 -2.18 13.26 10.15
C LYS A 269 -1.88 12.44 8.90
N LEU A 270 -2.67 11.39 8.68
CA LEU A 270 -2.57 10.58 7.46
C LEU A 270 -2.98 11.40 6.24
N LEU A 271 -2.37 11.10 5.09
CA LEU A 271 -2.83 11.59 3.81
C LEU A 271 -4.22 11.04 3.50
N SER A 272 -5.12 11.89 3.00
CA SER A 272 -6.37 11.43 2.38
C SER A 272 -6.06 10.49 1.22
N TRP A 273 -6.98 9.60 0.88
CA TRP A 273 -6.88 8.65 -0.23
C TRP A 273 -6.46 9.32 -1.55
N LYS A 274 -7.10 10.45 -1.90
CA LYS A 274 -6.77 11.18 -3.13
C LYS A 274 -5.33 11.70 -3.14
N LYS A 275 -4.91 12.34 -2.04
CA LYS A 275 -3.52 12.79 -1.87
C LYS A 275 -2.50 11.65 -1.88
N ALA A 276 -2.87 10.47 -1.37
CA ALA A 276 -2.02 9.29 -1.45
C ALA A 276 -1.82 8.84 -2.91
N ILE A 277 -2.88 8.80 -3.70
CA ILE A 277 -2.78 8.50 -5.14
C ILE A 277 -1.93 9.55 -5.86
N ASP A 278 -2.18 10.84 -5.64
CA ASP A 278 -1.40 11.94 -6.23
C ASP A 278 0.09 11.80 -5.88
N TYR A 279 0.39 11.41 -4.63
CA TYR A 279 1.75 11.12 -4.19
C TYR A 279 2.40 9.98 -4.97
N TYR A 280 1.72 8.84 -5.14
CA TYR A 280 2.29 7.72 -5.91
C TYR A 280 2.47 8.06 -7.39
N VAL A 281 1.55 8.80 -8.01
CA VAL A 281 1.71 9.27 -9.39
C VAL A 281 2.95 10.14 -9.52
N LYS A 282 3.14 11.11 -8.60
CA LYS A 282 4.36 11.95 -8.55
C LYS A 282 5.61 11.09 -8.36
N LEU A 283 5.61 10.16 -7.41
CA LEU A 283 6.73 9.25 -7.15
C LEU A 283 7.07 8.44 -8.41
N LEU A 284 6.09 7.82 -9.05
CA LEU A 284 6.26 6.99 -10.24
C LEU A 284 6.84 7.78 -11.41
N HIS A 285 6.39 9.02 -11.63
CA HIS A 285 7.00 9.89 -12.64
C HIS A 285 8.46 10.24 -12.32
N ASN A 286 8.79 10.50 -11.06
CA ASN A 286 10.18 10.74 -10.65
C ASN A 286 11.04 9.49 -10.87
N LEU A 287 10.54 8.29 -10.54
CA LEU A 287 11.25 7.03 -10.78
C LEU A 287 11.42 6.75 -12.28
N ASP A 288 10.44 7.07 -13.13
CA ASP A 288 10.57 6.92 -14.59
C ASP A 288 11.66 7.84 -15.13
N GLN A 289 11.74 9.09 -14.66
CA GLN A 289 12.80 10.02 -15.04
C GLN A 289 14.19 9.49 -14.67
N ILE A 290 14.35 8.90 -13.49
CA ILE A 290 15.60 8.26 -13.06
C ILE A 290 15.93 7.08 -13.98
N CYS A 291 14.95 6.21 -14.26
CA CYS A 291 15.18 5.04 -15.12
C CYS A 291 15.42 5.39 -16.59
N ALA A 292 14.93 6.54 -17.05
CA ALA A 292 15.10 7.02 -18.42
C ALA A 292 16.45 7.71 -18.63
N PHE A 293 17.12 8.12 -17.56
CA PHE A 293 18.43 8.76 -17.65
C PHE A 293 19.47 7.74 -18.10
N SER A 294 20.03 7.95 -19.29
CA SER A 294 21.16 7.18 -19.79
C SER A 294 22.43 7.74 -19.16
N LEU A 295 23.20 6.89 -18.49
CA LEU A 295 24.57 7.20 -18.07
C LEU A 295 25.47 7.26 -19.31
N GLU A 296 25.29 8.29 -20.14
CA GLU A 296 26.37 8.71 -21.04
C GLU A 296 27.48 9.38 -20.19
N PRO A 297 28.76 9.27 -20.57
CA PRO A 297 29.88 9.64 -19.71
C PRO A 297 30.08 11.15 -19.50
N ASP A 298 29.10 11.98 -19.86
CA ASP A 298 29.20 13.43 -19.73
C ASP A 298 28.79 13.92 -18.33
N LEU A 299 29.76 14.48 -17.61
CA LEU A 299 29.56 15.04 -16.28
C LEU A 299 28.60 16.24 -16.30
N GLU A 300 28.61 17.05 -17.35
CA GLU A 300 27.75 18.23 -17.46
C GLU A 300 26.27 17.82 -17.57
N ALA A 301 25.95 16.85 -18.44
CA ALA A 301 24.62 16.27 -18.53
C ALA A 301 24.12 15.66 -17.21
N VAL A 302 24.99 14.98 -16.45
CA VAL A 302 24.64 14.44 -15.12
C VAL A 302 24.32 15.57 -14.14
N LEU A 303 25.17 16.61 -14.06
CA LEU A 303 24.97 17.74 -13.16
C LEU A 303 23.68 18.51 -13.50
N GLU A 304 23.43 18.77 -14.78
CA GLU A 304 22.21 19.43 -15.24
C GLU A 304 20.96 18.60 -14.88
N PHE A 305 21.02 17.29 -15.09
CA PHE A 305 19.95 16.38 -14.72
C PHE A 305 19.67 16.43 -13.22
N VAL A 306 20.69 16.29 -12.37
CA VAL A 306 20.54 16.35 -10.91
C VAL A 306 19.97 17.70 -10.47
N ILE A 307 20.47 18.81 -11.01
CA ILE A 307 19.95 20.16 -10.68
C ILE A 307 18.47 20.27 -11.07
N LYS A 308 18.11 19.84 -12.28
CA LYS A 308 16.72 19.90 -12.76
C LYS A 308 15.80 19.00 -11.95
N PHE A 309 16.26 17.80 -11.61
CA PHE A 309 15.53 16.85 -10.78
C PHE A 309 15.30 17.42 -9.39
N GLN A 310 16.32 17.97 -8.72
CA GLN A 310 16.15 18.55 -7.38
C GLN A 310 15.24 19.79 -7.37
N LYS A 311 15.20 20.58 -8.47
CA LYS A 311 14.25 21.69 -8.62
C LYS A 311 12.78 21.26 -8.60
N SER A 312 12.47 20.00 -8.96
CA SER A 312 11.10 19.47 -8.88
C SER A 312 10.67 19.10 -7.46
N ARG A 313 11.59 19.21 -6.47
CA ARG A 313 11.39 18.81 -5.07
C ARG A 313 10.91 17.34 -4.95
N PRO A 314 11.75 16.39 -5.39
CA PRO A 314 11.47 14.97 -5.29
C PRO A 314 11.43 14.52 -3.83
N ASP A 315 10.52 13.60 -3.54
CA ASP A 315 10.37 13.04 -2.19
C ASP A 315 11.54 12.12 -1.83
N LEU A 316 11.67 11.79 -0.55
CA LEU A 316 12.78 11.01 0.00
C LEU A 316 13.09 9.75 -0.81
N VAL A 317 12.07 8.93 -1.08
CA VAL A 317 12.22 7.66 -1.81
C VAL A 317 12.81 7.87 -3.20
N ALA A 318 12.35 8.90 -3.93
CA ALA A 318 12.87 9.21 -5.26
C ALA A 318 14.32 9.73 -5.20
N ARG A 319 14.66 10.56 -4.20
CA ARG A 319 16.04 11.03 -3.98
C ARG A 319 16.99 9.89 -3.65
N ALA A 320 16.58 8.94 -2.81
CA ALA A 320 17.38 7.77 -2.48
C ALA A 320 17.65 6.90 -3.72
N HIS A 321 16.64 6.69 -4.58
CA HIS A 321 16.84 6.00 -5.85
C HIS A 321 17.79 6.74 -6.79
N LEU A 322 17.72 8.07 -6.88
CA LEU A 322 18.65 8.86 -7.69
C LEU A 322 20.11 8.72 -7.20
N GLN A 323 20.35 8.59 -5.88
CA GLN A 323 21.70 8.47 -5.34
C GLN A 323 22.36 7.11 -5.63
N LEU A 324 21.56 6.06 -5.88
CA LEU A 324 22.05 4.71 -6.16
C LEU A 324 22.26 4.42 -7.66
N HIS A 325 21.85 5.34 -8.55
CA HIS A 325 21.87 5.19 -10.00
C HIS A 325 22.67 6.29 -10.66
#